data_AF-A0A0G3VMY4-F1
#
_entry.id   AF-A0A0G3VMY4-F1
#
_cell.length_a   1.000
_cell.length_b   1.000
_cell.length_c   1.000
_cell.angle_alpha   90.00
_cell.angle_beta   90.00
_cell.angle_gamma   90.00
#
_symmetry.space_group_name_H-M   'P 1'
#
loop_
_entity.id
_entity.type
_entity.pdbx_description
1 polymer ?
#
loop_
_entity_poly.entity_id
_entity_poly.type
_entity_poly.pdbx_seq_one_letter_code
_entity_poly.pdbx_strand_id
1 'polypeptide(L)' 'MNSENPYYISQAQALGAPNVLKFGLEALPTAYLVIGEGTSAWFVGNVRGIPFDKPKIAAAYSLSAQFLGMRFVYLE' A
#
# COMPACT_ATOMS: atom_id res chain seq x y z
N MET A 1 -0.17 0.37 -2.37
CA MET A 1 0.82 1.02 -3.27
C MET A 1 0.54 0.71 -4.74
N ASN A 2 0.28 -0.54 -5.13
CA ASN A 2 -0.01 -0.94 -6.52
C ASN A 2 -1.52 -0.91 -6.88
N SER A 3 -2.33 -0.14 -6.15
CA SER A 3 -3.74 0.12 -6.49
C SER A 3 -3.81 1.09 -7.65
N GLU A 4 -4.78 0.92 -8.55
CA GLU A 4 -5.13 1.91 -9.57
C GLU A 4 -6.17 2.92 -9.07
N ASN A 5 -6.80 2.66 -7.93
CA ASN A 5 -7.69 3.61 -7.27
C ASN A 5 -6.91 4.47 -6.24
N PRO A 6 -6.83 5.81 -6.42
CA PRO A 6 -6.15 6.72 -5.50
C PRO A 6 -6.69 6.68 -4.06
N TYR A 7 -7.93 6.21 -3.88
CA TYR A 7 -8.52 6.02 -2.56
C TYR A 7 -7.62 5.18 -1.64
N TYR A 8 -7.09 4.07 -2.15
CA TYR A 8 -6.21 3.16 -1.41
C TYR A 8 -4.73 3.58 -1.39
N ILE A 9 -4.38 4.69 -2.04
CA ILE A 9 -2.99 5.19 -2.11
C ILE A 9 -2.79 6.34 -1.12
N SER A 10 -3.69 7.33 -1.13
CA SER A 10 -3.53 8.53 -0.30
C SER A 10 -4.83 9.08 0.27
N GLN A 11 -5.99 8.86 -0.35
CA GLN A 11 -7.21 9.55 0.09
C GLN A 11 -7.76 8.97 1.40
N ALA A 12 -7.73 7.64 1.59
CA ALA A 12 -8.13 7.02 2.85
C ALA A 12 -7.21 7.47 4.01
N GLN A 13 -5.91 7.60 3.74
CA GLN A 13 -4.91 8.10 4.68
C GLN A 13 -5.19 9.56 5.03
N ALA A 14 -5.48 10.40 4.04
CA ALA A 14 -5.85 11.81 4.26
C ALA A 14 -7.15 11.94 5.08
N LEU A 15 -8.15 11.09 4.82
CA LEU A 15 -9.40 11.05 5.56
C LEU A 15 -9.19 10.64 7.03
N GLY A 16 -8.30 9.68 7.29
CA GLY A 16 -7.99 9.19 8.64
C GLY A 16 -7.03 10.07 9.44
N ALA A 17 -6.17 10.85 8.78
CA ALA A 17 -5.08 11.61 9.42
C ALA A 17 -5.55 12.56 10.54
N PRO A 18 -6.65 13.33 10.42
CA PRO A 18 -7.12 14.18 11.50
C PRO A 18 -7.47 13.40 12.77
N ASN A 19 -8.04 12.20 12.62
CA ASN A 19 -8.39 11.34 13.76
C ASN A 19 -7.14 10.77 14.43
N VAL A 20 -6.16 10.31 13.65
CA VAL A 20 -4.86 9.84 14.16
C VAL A 20 -4.21 10.94 15.02
N LEU A 21 -4.18 12.17 14.50
CA LEU A 21 -3.65 13.32 15.24
C LEU A 21 -4.47 13.63 16.50
N LYS A 22 -5.79 13.74 16.38
CA LYS A 22 -6.71 14.06 17.48
C LYS A 22 -6.57 13.09 18.65
N PHE A 23 -6.41 11.80 18.36
CA PHE A 23 -6.31 10.76 19.38
C PHE A 23 -4.87 10.46 19.82
N GLY A 24 -3.87 11.16 19.29
CA GLY A 24 -2.47 10.95 19.64
C GLY A 24 -1.96 9.54 19.29
N LEU A 25 -2.50 8.94 18.22
CA LEU A 25 -2.12 7.59 17.80
C LEU A 25 -0.78 7.62 17.05
N GLU A 26 0.04 6.58 17.24
CA GLU A 26 1.24 6.40 16.43
C GLU A 26 0.84 5.99 15.00
N ALA A 27 1.33 6.73 14.00
CA ALA A 27 1.23 6.31 12.61
C ALA A 27 2.30 5.26 12.30
N LEU A 28 1.88 4.13 11.73
CA LEU A 28 2.76 3.08 11.19
C LEU A 28 2.75 3.14 9.66
N PRO A 29 3.54 4.04 9.03
CA PRO A 29 3.51 4.23 7.58
C PRO A 29 3.97 2.93 6.89
N THR A 30 3.01 2.28 6.21
CA THR A 30 3.16 0.93 5.66
C THR A 30 2.72 0.92 4.21
N ALA A 31 3.60 0.43 3.34
CA ALA A 31 3.26 0.13 1.96
C ALA A 31 2.68 -1.26 1.83
N TYR A 32 1.42 -1.33 1.41
CA TYR A 32 0.76 -2.59 1.08
C TYR A 32 0.93 -2.91 -0.42
N LEU A 33 1.41 -4.13 -0.72
CA LEU A 33 1.60 -4.64 -2.06
C LEU A 33 0.89 -5.98 -2.22
N VAL A 34 -0.02 -6.08 -3.18
CA VAL A 34 -0.67 -7.35 -3.51
C VAL A 34 0.09 -8.08 -4.60
N ILE A 35 0.44 -9.33 -4.34
CA ILE A 35 1.09 -10.27 -5.23
C ILE A 35 0.03 -11.22 -5.81
N GLY A 36 0.07 -11.39 -7.13
CA GLY A 36 -0.92 -12.20 -7.85
C GLY A 36 -2.29 -11.53 -7.97
N GLU A 37 -3.23 -12.32 -8.46
CA GLU A 37 -4.60 -11.91 -8.79
C GLU A 37 -5.61 -12.92 -8.23
N GLY A 38 -6.90 -12.59 -8.26
CA GLY A 38 -7.98 -13.51 -7.86
C GLY A 38 -8.31 -13.53 -6.36
N THR A 39 -7.59 -12.77 -5.53
CA THR A 39 -7.96 -12.56 -4.13
C THR A 39 -8.99 -11.44 -3.98
N SER A 40 -9.72 -11.43 -2.85
CA SER A 40 -10.63 -10.32 -2.53
C SER A 40 -9.89 -9.00 -2.38
N ALA A 41 -8.67 -9.00 -1.83
CA ALA A 41 -7.84 -7.80 -1.69
C ALA A 41 -7.45 -7.23 -3.07
N TRP A 42 -7.10 -8.08 -4.03
CA TRP A 42 -6.84 -7.67 -5.41
C TRP A 42 -8.07 -7.03 -6.05
N PHE A 43 -9.23 -7.69 -5.94
CA PHE A 43 -10.48 -7.23 -6.57
C PHE A 43 -11.00 -5.93 -5.94
N VAL A 44 -11.20 -5.90 -4.62
CA VAL A 44 -11.76 -4.75 -3.89
C VAL A 44 -10.79 -3.56 -3.91
N GLY A 45 -9.49 -3.84 -3.82
CA GLY A 45 -8.45 -2.84 -3.84
C GLY A 45 -8.18 -2.23 -5.22
N ASN A 46 -8.85 -2.70 -6.28
CA ASN A 46 -8.58 -2.35 -7.67
C ASN A 46 -7.07 -2.40 -7.98
N VAL A 47 -6.46 -3.54 -7.65
CA VAL A 47 -5.01 -3.66 -7.59
C VAL A 47 -4.46 -4.22 -8.89
N ARG A 48 -3.37 -3.62 -9.39
CA ARG A 48 -2.54 -4.27 -10.40
C ARG A 48 -1.61 -5.26 -9.70
N GLY A 49 -2.07 -6.51 -9.59
CA GLY A 49 -1.36 -7.60 -8.95
C GLY A 49 0.06 -7.78 -9.49
N ILE A 50 1.03 -7.95 -8.60
CA ILE A 50 2.42 -8.20 -9.01
C ILE A 50 2.58 -9.69 -9.32
N PRO A 51 2.99 -10.11 -10.53
CA PRO A 51 3.17 -11.53 -10.83
C PRO A 51 4.25 -12.17 -9.94
N PHE A 52 4.00 -13.40 -9.49
CA PHE A 52 4.92 -14.15 -8.62
C PHE A 52 6.31 -14.36 -9.24
N ASP A 53 6.40 -14.46 -10.58
CA ASP A 53 7.65 -14.64 -11.32
C ASP A 53 8.39 -13.31 -11.61
N LYS A 54 7.88 -12.16 -11.14
CA LYS A 54 8.46 -10.83 -11.33
C LYS A 54 8.84 -10.13 -10.01
N PRO A 55 9.69 -10.73 -9.15
CA PRO A 55 10.03 -10.17 -7.84
C PRO A 55 10.70 -8.79 -7.90
N LYS A 56 11.35 -8.44 -9.03
CA LYS A 56 11.94 -7.11 -9.24
C LYS A 56 10.91 -5.98 -9.22
N ILE A 57 9.65 -6.26 -9.60
CA ILE A 57 8.56 -5.28 -9.55
C ILE A 57 8.21 -4.99 -8.09
N ALA A 58 8.07 -6.02 -7.26
CA ALA A 58 7.85 -5.86 -5.82
C ALA A 58 8.99 -5.05 -5.18
N ALA A 59 10.25 -5.39 -5.48
CA ALA A 59 11.41 -4.64 -4.99
C ALA A 59 11.39 -3.16 -5.41
N ALA A 60 11.00 -2.85 -6.66
CA ALA A 60 10.89 -1.48 -7.12
C ALA A 60 9.81 -0.68 -6.37
N TYR A 61 8.66 -1.29 -6.10
CA TYR A 61 7.62 -0.69 -5.27
C TYR A 61 8.07 -0.52 -3.82
N SER A 62 8.77 -1.49 -3.24
CA SER A 62 9.34 -1.39 -1.89
C SER A 62 10.35 -0.24 -1.77
N LEU A 63 11.21 -0.07 -2.79
CA LEU A 63 12.16 1.03 -2.84
C LEU A 63 11.45 2.39 -2.96
N SER A 64 10.42 2.47 -3.81
CA SER A 64 9.57 3.67 -3.91
C SER A 64 8.91 3.99 -2.56
N ALA A 65 8.36 2.99 -1.87
CA ALA A 65 7.78 3.15 -0.54
C ALA A 65 8.80 3.70 0.47
N GLN A 66 10.03 3.18 0.47
CA GLN A 66 11.10 3.69 1.31
C GLN A 66 11.38 5.18 1.04
N PHE A 67 11.47 5.58 -0.22
CA PHE A 67 11.69 6.99 -0.60
C PHE A 67 10.52 7.90 -0.26
N LEU A 68 9.30 7.36 -0.18
CA LEU A 68 8.12 8.07 0.31
C LEU A 68 8.04 8.14 1.85
N GLY A 69 9.02 7.59 2.57
CA GLY A 69 9.08 7.62 4.04
C GLY A 69 8.30 6.50 4.73
N MET A 70 7.90 5.44 4.01
CA MET A 70 7.31 4.26 4.63
C MET A 70 8.37 3.47 5.39
N ARG A 71 8.01 3.01 6.60
CA ARG A 71 8.91 2.20 7.46
C ARG A 71 8.72 0.71 7.25
N PHE A 72 7.55 0.32 6.73
CA PHE A 72 7.18 -1.07 6.54
C PHE A 72 6.69 -1.31 5.11
N VAL A 73 6.93 -2.52 4.63
CA VAL A 73 6.33 -3.06 3.42
C VAL A 73 5.66 -4.37 3.80
N TYR A 74 4.38 -4.51 3.46
CA TYR A 74 3.61 -5.73 3.64
C TYR A 74 3.30 -6.31 2.27
N LEU A 75 3.72 -7.56 2.05
CA LEU A 75 3.40 -8.33 0.85
C LEU A 75 2.20 -9.22 1.16
N GLU A 76 1.09 -8.96 0.50
CA GLU A 76 -0.13 -9.80 0.52
C GLU A 76 -0.14 -10.75 -0.67
#